data_AF-A0AAX4HV07-F1
#
_entry.id   AF-A0AAX4HV07-F1
#
_cell.length_a   1.000
_cell.length_b   1.000
_cell.length_c   1.000
_cell.angle_alpha   90.00
_cell.angle_beta   90.00
_cell.angle_gamma   90.00
#
_symmetry.space_group_name_H-M   'P 1'
#
loop_
_entity.id
_entity.type
_entity.pdbx_description
1 polymer ?
#
loop_
_entity_poly.entity_id
_entity_poly.type
_entity_poly.pdbx_seq_one_letter_code
_entity_poly.pdbx_strand_id
1 'polypeptide(L)'
;MKKLALSFALLLVSSAHASVVLETGTVSMSHKTEAKFEINRKNDTAWVVLQQTVRKHGGRGDVRDIVYEEKANVEGLSFDAATNTVVLVKDGALLECATVELRGISIFRYNKITPTGCKLVTKRVPRANSRFTNTQVHLITE
;
A
#
# COMPACT_ATOMS: atom_id res chain seq x y z
N MET A 1 -36.19 -10.56 46.62
CA MET A 1 -35.89 -10.96 45.23
C MET A 1 -35.75 -9.71 44.39
N LYS A 2 -34.53 -9.28 44.03
CA LYS A 2 -34.29 -8.10 43.17
C LYS A 2 -33.62 -8.58 41.88
N LYS A 3 -34.29 -8.35 40.74
CA LYS A 3 -33.90 -8.80 39.41
C LYS A 3 -32.70 -7.98 38.92
N LEU A 4 -31.64 -8.66 38.49
CA LEU A 4 -30.58 -8.09 37.65
C LEU A 4 -31.19 -7.71 36.29
N ALA A 5 -31.09 -6.45 35.90
CA ALA A 5 -31.26 -6.04 34.51
C ALA A 5 -29.86 -5.94 33.88
N LEU A 6 -29.45 -7.00 33.21
CA LEU A 6 -28.23 -7.06 32.43
C LEU A 6 -28.47 -6.27 31.13
N SER A 7 -27.99 -5.03 31.06
CA SER A 7 -28.06 -4.23 29.83
C SER A 7 -26.88 -4.60 28.94
N PHE A 8 -27.13 -5.42 27.94
CA PHE A 8 -26.17 -5.72 26.88
C PHE A 8 -26.09 -4.49 25.96
N ALA A 9 -25.06 -3.67 26.15
CA ALA A 9 -24.78 -2.56 25.25
C ALA A 9 -24.30 -3.14 23.91
N LEU A 10 -25.10 -2.94 22.86
CA LEU A 10 -24.79 -3.30 21.49
C LEU A 10 -23.65 -2.38 21.01
N LEU A 11 -22.42 -2.88 20.98
CA LEU A 11 -21.29 -2.18 20.36
C LEU A 11 -21.50 -2.21 18.83
N LEU A 12 -21.93 -1.07 18.29
CA LEU A 12 -21.86 -0.77 16.86
C LEU A 12 -20.38 -0.70 16.46
N VAL A 13 -19.86 -1.79 15.92
CA VAL A 13 -18.55 -1.81 15.26
C VAL A 13 -18.71 -1.10 13.92
N SER A 14 -18.49 0.22 13.90
CA SER A 14 -18.30 0.96 12.65
C SER A 14 -17.00 0.48 12.02
N SER A 15 -17.09 -0.30 10.95
CA SER A 15 -15.98 -0.64 10.08
C SER A 15 -15.48 0.63 9.39
N ALA A 16 -14.60 1.39 10.04
CA ALA A 16 -13.94 2.54 9.43
C ALA A 16 -13.03 2.01 8.31
N HIS A 17 -13.30 2.38 7.05
CA HIS A 17 -12.42 2.02 5.95
C HIS A 17 -11.15 2.86 6.09
N ALA A 18 -10.03 2.26 6.52
CA ALA A 18 -8.75 2.96 6.61
C ALA A 18 -8.24 3.21 5.20
N SER A 19 -8.58 4.34 4.59
CA SER A 19 -7.99 4.80 3.34
C SER A 19 -6.73 5.60 3.66
N VAL A 20 -5.56 4.99 3.54
CA VAL A 20 -4.32 5.78 3.47
C VAL A 20 -4.35 6.52 2.14
N VAL A 21 -4.22 7.84 2.11
CA VAL A 21 -4.11 8.59 0.86
C VAL A 21 -2.65 8.97 0.66
N LEU A 22 -1.99 8.29 -0.27
CA LEU A 22 -0.63 8.66 -0.67
C LEU A 22 -0.71 9.65 -1.82
N GLU A 23 -0.67 10.94 -1.51
CA GLU A 23 -0.62 11.97 -2.52
C GLU A 23 0.80 12.05 -3.10
N THR A 24 0.94 11.70 -4.38
CA THR A 24 2.21 11.82 -5.08
C THR A 24 2.10 12.80 -6.23
N GLY A 25 3.22 13.48 -6.47
CA GLY A 25 3.34 14.63 -7.36
C GLY A 25 2.94 14.39 -8.82
N THR A 26 2.79 15.52 -9.51
CA THR A 26 2.30 15.74 -10.88
C THR A 26 2.56 14.59 -11.86
N VAL A 27 1.51 13.92 -12.33
CA VAL A 27 1.63 12.84 -13.34
C VAL A 27 0.99 13.32 -14.65
N SER A 28 1.78 13.31 -15.73
CA SER A 28 1.31 13.48 -17.11
C SER A 28 0.65 12.18 -17.61
N MET A 29 -0.25 12.28 -18.59
CA MET A 29 -1.25 11.27 -18.94
C MET A 29 -0.72 9.91 -19.47
N SER A 30 0.59 9.70 -19.64
CA SER A 30 1.15 8.51 -20.32
C SER A 30 1.94 7.54 -19.43
N HIS A 31 1.84 7.64 -18.10
CA HIS A 31 2.70 6.87 -17.20
C HIS A 31 2.01 5.58 -16.71
N LYS A 32 2.73 4.45 -16.75
CA LYS A 32 2.33 3.23 -16.04
C LYS A 32 2.53 3.51 -14.55
N THR A 33 1.46 3.34 -13.77
CA THR A 33 1.48 3.62 -12.33
C THR A 33 1.08 2.37 -11.58
N GLU A 34 1.90 1.94 -10.63
CA GLU A 34 1.72 0.71 -9.86
C GLU A 34 2.00 1.00 -8.39
N ALA A 35 1.19 0.42 -7.50
CA ALA A 35 1.40 0.49 -6.06
C ALA A 35 1.70 -0.92 -5.53
N LYS A 36 2.76 -1.06 -4.74
CA LYS A 36 3.21 -2.35 -4.21
C LYS A 36 3.57 -2.22 -2.73
N PHE A 37 3.40 -3.30 -1.98
CA PHE A 37 4.02 -3.42 -0.67
C PHE A 37 5.53 -3.65 -0.84
N GLU A 38 6.31 -3.10 0.08
CA GLU A 38 7.72 -3.41 0.24
C GLU A 38 8.02 -3.62 1.71
N ILE A 39 9.08 -4.37 1.99
CA ILE A 39 9.52 -4.69 3.35
C ILE A 39 11.00 -4.47 3.51
N ASN A 40 11.41 -4.25 4.75
CA ASN A 40 12.77 -4.42 5.19
C ASN A 40 12.82 -5.42 6.35
N ARG A 41 13.33 -6.61 6.04
CA ARG A 41 13.47 -7.71 7.00
C ARG A 41 14.48 -7.43 8.12
N LYS A 42 15.35 -6.42 7.98
CA LYS A 42 16.38 -6.12 9.01
C LYS A 42 15.79 -5.39 10.22
N ASN A 43 14.71 -4.64 10.00
CA ASN A 43 14.10 -3.78 11.01
C ASN A 43 12.59 -4.02 11.14
N ASP A 44 12.08 -5.11 10.55
CA ASP A 44 10.67 -5.51 10.61
C ASP A 44 9.68 -4.41 10.17
N THR A 45 10.09 -3.62 9.17
CA THR A 45 9.26 -2.55 8.61
C THR A 45 8.64 -2.95 7.28
N ALA A 46 7.44 -2.43 7.04
CA ALA A 46 6.76 -2.48 5.76
C ALA A 46 6.28 -1.08 5.36
N TRP A 47 6.20 -0.82 4.07
CA TRP A 47 5.67 0.42 3.51
C TRP A 47 4.99 0.16 2.18
N VAL A 48 4.28 1.16 1.68
CA VAL A 48 3.74 1.15 0.32
C VAL A 48 4.66 1.96 -0.58
N VAL A 49 4.95 1.45 -1.76
CA VAL A 49 5.68 2.17 -2.80
C VAL A 49 4.74 2.44 -3.95
N LEU A 50 4.67 3.71 -4.36
CA LEU A 50 4.14 4.09 -5.65
C LEU A 50 5.28 4.12 -6.66
N GLN A 51 5.17 3.32 -7.71
CA GLN A 51 6.09 3.28 -8.82
C GLN A 51 5.44 3.91 -10.05
N GLN A 52 6.12 4.88 -10.66
CA GLN A 52 5.70 5.55 -11.89
C GLN A 52 6.75 5.33 -12.97
N THR A 53 6.35 4.77 -14.10
CA THR A 53 7.23 4.58 -15.25
C THR A 53 6.91 5.62 -16.34
N VAL A 54 7.91 6.45 -16.63
CA VAL A 54 7.85 7.53 -17.63
C VAL A 54 8.71 7.15 -18.82
N ARG A 55 8.09 7.07 -19.99
CA ARG A 55 8.81 6.86 -21.24
C ARG A 55 9.38 8.20 -21.73
N LYS A 56 10.70 8.33 -21.71
CA LYS A 56 11.40 9.54 -22.15
C LYS A 56 12.02 9.31 -23.53
N HIS A 57 11.69 10.21 -24.45
CA HIS A 57 12.34 10.28 -25.76
C HIS A 57 13.62 11.11 -25.64
N GLY A 58 14.76 10.49 -25.93
CA GLY A 58 16.02 11.19 -26.15
C GLY A 58 16.14 11.69 -27.59
N GLY A 59 17.14 12.53 -27.85
CA GLY A 59 17.52 12.87 -29.22
C GLY A 59 17.98 11.62 -29.98
N ARG A 60 17.75 11.59 -31.31
CA ARG A 60 18.06 10.47 -32.23
C ARG A 60 17.23 9.18 -32.05
N GLY A 61 16.02 9.27 -31.50
CA GLY A 61 15.10 8.14 -31.44
C GLY A 61 15.36 7.15 -30.30
N ASP A 62 16.23 7.51 -29.35
CA ASP A 62 16.42 6.75 -28.12
C ASP A 62 15.15 6.86 -27.25
N VAL A 63 14.67 5.74 -26.73
CA VAL A 63 13.48 5.69 -25.88
C VAL A 63 13.82 4.90 -24.64
N ARG A 64 13.80 5.57 -23.49
CA ARG A 64 14.13 4.95 -22.20
C ARG A 64 12.98 5.09 -21.23
N ASP A 65 12.75 4.02 -20.47
CA ASP A 65 11.81 4.05 -19.36
C ASP A 65 12.54 4.52 -18.10
N ILE A 66 12.07 5.61 -17.52
CA ILE A 66 12.55 6.14 -16.25
C ILE A 66 11.54 5.74 -15.19
N VAL A 67 12.01 5.06 -14.15
CA VAL A 67 11.20 4.63 -13.01
C VAL A 67 11.40 5.61 -11.86
N TYR A 68 10.32 6.22 -11.41
CA TYR A 68 10.25 7.02 -10.19
C TYR A 68 9.55 6.21 -9.12
N GLU A 69 10.12 6.16 -7.92
CA GLU A 69 9.54 5.46 -6.77
C GLU A 69 9.38 6.44 -5.61
N GLU A 70 8.20 6.40 -4.99
CA GLU A 70 7.89 7.17 -3.79
C GLU A 70 7.42 6.22 -2.69
N LYS A 71 8.11 6.30 -1.54
CA LYS A 71 7.83 5.45 -0.38
C LYS A 71 6.89 6.16 0.56
N ALA A 72 5.97 5.41 1.10
CA ALA A 72 4.96 5.90 2.00
C ALA A 72 4.78 5.00 3.20
N ASN A 73 5.00 5.60 4.37
CA ASN A 73 4.74 4.95 5.64
C ASN A 73 3.23 4.95 5.88
N VAL A 74 2.70 3.77 6.18
CA VAL A 74 1.32 3.59 6.60
C VAL A 74 1.33 3.37 8.10
N GLU A 75 0.58 4.16 8.85
CA GLU A 75 0.46 3.96 10.29
C GLU A 75 -0.09 2.56 10.60
N GLY A 76 0.55 1.87 11.54
CA GLY A 76 0.18 0.51 11.93
C GLY A 76 0.62 -0.59 10.95
N LEU A 77 1.20 -0.26 9.78
CA LEU A 77 1.71 -1.25 8.84
C LEU A 77 3.13 -1.67 9.23
N SER A 78 3.36 -2.98 9.34
CA SER A 78 4.67 -3.53 9.67
C SER A 78 4.90 -4.88 8.99
N PHE A 79 6.13 -5.37 9.07
CA PHE A 79 6.46 -6.73 8.65
C PHE A 79 6.61 -7.62 9.88
N ASP A 80 5.83 -8.69 9.96
CA ASP A 80 5.98 -9.71 10.98
C ASP A 80 6.91 -10.82 10.45
N ALA A 81 8.14 -10.85 10.97
CA ALA A 81 9.14 -11.85 10.60
C ALA A 81 8.80 -13.27 11.06
N ALA A 82 8.00 -13.43 12.12
CA ALA A 82 7.62 -14.75 12.65
C ALA A 82 6.69 -15.48 11.67
N THR A 83 5.74 -14.75 11.08
CA THR A 83 4.78 -15.29 10.12
C THR A 83 5.16 -15.02 8.66
N ASN A 84 6.21 -14.22 8.41
CA ASN A 84 6.56 -13.69 7.09
C ASN A 84 5.38 -12.99 6.40
N THR A 85 4.69 -12.12 7.13
CA THR A 85 3.53 -11.39 6.61
C THR A 85 3.71 -9.89 6.76
N VAL A 86 3.06 -9.12 5.88
CA VAL A 86 2.81 -7.69 6.09
C VAL A 86 1.51 -7.59 6.85
N VAL A 87 1.55 -6.98 8.03
CA VAL A 87 0.39 -6.82 8.90
C VAL A 87 0.03 -5.35 9.05
N LEU A 88 -1.25 -5.09 9.26
CA LEU A 88 -1.79 -3.77 9.60
C LEU A 88 -2.49 -3.87 10.94
N VAL A 89 -2.05 -3.06 11.91
CA VAL A 89 -2.81 -2.82 13.14
C VAL A 89 -3.87 -1.77 12.86
N LYS A 90 -5.14 -2.15 12.98
CA LYS A 90 -6.28 -1.27 12.76
C LYS A 90 -7.37 -1.57 13.78
N ASP A 91 -7.86 -0.54 14.45
CA ASP A 91 -8.90 -0.67 15.48
C ASP A 91 -8.57 -1.70 16.57
N GLY A 92 -7.28 -1.86 16.88
CA GLY A 92 -6.76 -2.84 17.84
C GLY A 92 -6.71 -4.28 17.34
N ALA A 93 -7.14 -4.55 16.10
CA ALA A 93 -7.01 -5.84 15.44
C ALA A 93 -5.77 -5.88 14.53
N LEU A 94 -5.16 -7.07 14.43
CA LEU A 94 -4.10 -7.37 13.47
C LEU A 94 -4.74 -7.97 12.21
N LEU A 95 -4.50 -7.35 11.06
CA LEU A 95 -4.95 -7.79 9.75
C LEU A 95 -3.74 -8.22 8.92
N GLU A 96 -3.81 -9.41 8.32
CA GLU A 96 -2.80 -9.85 7.35
C GLU A 96 -3.06 -9.20 6.00
N CYS A 97 -2.20 -8.27 5.59
CA CYS A 97 -2.35 -7.56 4.33
C CYS A 97 -1.67 -8.27 3.16
N ALA A 98 -0.55 -8.95 3.41
CA ALA A 98 0.16 -9.70 2.38
C ALA A 98 1.06 -10.78 2.97
N THR A 99 1.30 -11.84 2.21
CA THR A 99 2.30 -12.87 2.51
C THR A 99 3.61 -12.58 1.79
N VAL A 100 4.73 -12.96 2.41
CA VAL A 100 6.08 -12.73 1.87
C VAL A 100 6.80 -14.06 1.69
N GLU A 101 7.06 -14.41 0.44
CA GLU A 101 7.85 -15.59 0.08
C GLU A 101 9.23 -15.18 -0.44
N LEU A 102 10.29 -15.82 0.05
CA LEU A 102 11.60 -15.66 -0.57
C LEU A 102 11.68 -16.58 -1.80
N ARG A 103 11.88 -16.00 -2.97
CA ARG A 103 12.03 -16.74 -4.24
C ARG A 103 13.39 -16.49 -4.86
N GLY A 104 13.80 -17.38 -5.78
CA GLY A 104 15.10 -17.31 -6.45
C GLY A 104 16.19 -18.14 -5.76
N ILE A 105 17.38 -18.17 -6.38
CA ILE A 105 18.51 -19.03 -5.97
C ILE A 105 19.71 -18.15 -5.60
N SER A 106 20.36 -18.46 -4.47
CA SER A 106 21.59 -17.80 -4.03
C SER A 106 21.47 -16.26 -3.99
N ILE A 107 22.35 -15.55 -4.70
CA ILE A 107 22.42 -14.09 -4.78
C ILE A 107 21.27 -13.43 -5.55
N PHE A 108 20.46 -14.22 -6.28
CA PHE A 108 19.28 -13.73 -7.03
C PHE A 108 17.98 -13.93 -6.25
N ARG A 109 18.06 -14.02 -4.92
CA ARG A 109 16.88 -14.12 -4.07
C ARG A 109 16.14 -12.78 -3.99
N TYR A 110 14.83 -12.83 -4.06
CA TYR A 110 13.96 -11.67 -3.95
C TYR A 110 12.71 -11.99 -3.13
N ASN A 111 12.13 -10.99 -2.50
CA ASN A 111 10.85 -11.13 -1.81
C ASN A 111 9.71 -11.06 -2.84
N LYS A 112 8.95 -12.14 -2.99
CA LYS A 112 7.66 -12.12 -3.65
C LYS A 112 6.60 -11.80 -2.61
N ILE A 113 5.92 -10.67 -2.77
CA ILE A 113 4.87 -10.23 -1.86
C ILE A 113 3.51 -10.42 -2.53
N THR A 114 2.61 -11.16 -1.89
CA THR A 114 1.28 -11.49 -2.42
C THR A 114 0.20 -10.92 -1.51
N PRO A 115 -0.61 -9.94 -1.97
CA PRO A 115 -1.71 -9.40 -1.17
C PRO A 115 -2.73 -10.48 -0.79
N THR A 116 -3.23 -10.44 0.45
CA THR A 116 -4.20 -11.42 0.99
C THR A 116 -5.47 -10.76 1.52
N GLY A 117 -5.37 -9.92 2.56
CA GLY A 117 -6.52 -9.23 3.18
C GLY A 117 -6.59 -7.73 2.93
N CYS A 118 -5.61 -7.16 2.22
CA CYS A 118 -5.59 -5.73 1.91
C CYS A 118 -5.33 -5.49 0.42
N LYS A 119 -5.97 -4.46 -0.11
CA LYS A 119 -5.89 -4.06 -1.52
C LYS A 119 -5.33 -2.66 -1.65
N LEU A 120 -4.35 -2.50 -2.52
CA LEU A 120 -3.86 -1.19 -2.95
C LEU A 120 -4.65 -0.74 -4.18
N VAL A 121 -5.34 0.38 -4.07
CA VAL A 121 -6.15 0.98 -5.14
C VAL A 121 -5.56 2.34 -5.52
N THR A 122 -5.10 2.44 -6.74
CA THR A 122 -4.59 3.69 -7.30
C THR A 122 -5.74 4.49 -7.93
N LYS A 123 -5.89 5.76 -7.53
CA LYS A 123 -6.84 6.71 -8.08
C LYS A 123 -6.10 7.91 -8.66
N ARG A 124 -6.53 8.39 -9.83
CA ARG A 124 -6.06 9.66 -10.40
C ARG A 124 -7.07 10.75 -10.04
N VAL A 125 -6.60 11.80 -9.40
CA VAL A 125 -7.43 12.93 -8.97
C VAL A 125 -7.06 14.16 -9.81
N PRO A 126 -8.02 14.84 -10.45
CA PRO A 126 -7.76 16.07 -11.17
C PRO A 126 -7.21 17.14 -10.22
N ARG A 127 -6.17 17.85 -10.64
CA ARG A 127 -5.71 19.02 -9.91
C ARG A 127 -6.54 20.23 -10.36
N ALA A 128 -7.01 21.04 -9.42
CA ALA A 128 -7.81 22.23 -9.72
C ALA A 128 -7.07 23.13 -10.73
N ASN A 129 -7.78 23.53 -11.79
CA ASN A 129 -7.27 24.40 -12.86
C ASN A 129 -6.00 23.88 -13.58
N SER A 130 -5.84 22.56 -13.73
CA SER A 130 -4.67 21.97 -14.36
C SER A 130 -5.03 20.79 -15.28
N ARG A 131 -4.24 20.58 -16.34
CA ARG A 131 -4.31 19.35 -17.17
C ARG A 131 -3.61 18.15 -16.52
N PHE A 132 -2.96 18.36 -15.38
CA PHE A 132 -2.25 17.33 -14.64
C PHE A 132 -3.15 16.67 -13.58
N THR A 133 -2.94 15.38 -13.36
CA THR A 133 -3.58 14.63 -12.28
C THR A 133 -2.57 14.31 -11.18
N ASN A 134 -3.02 14.32 -9.93
CA ASN A 134 -2.30 13.70 -8.83
C ASN A 134 -2.64 12.21 -8.81
N THR A 135 -1.67 11.38 -8.46
CA THR A 135 -1.96 9.98 -8.17
C THR A 135 -2.07 9.80 -6.67
N GLN A 136 -3.19 9.22 -6.25
CA GLN A 136 -3.43 8.78 -4.88
C GLN A 136 -3.42 7.26 -4.82
N VAL A 137 -2.70 6.68 -3.87
CA VAL A 137 -2.83 5.25 -3.53
C VAL A 137 -3.67 5.14 -2.28
N HIS A 138 -4.65 4.24 -2.31
CA HIS A 138 -5.56 3.90 -1.22
C HIS A 138 -5.29 2.47 -0.77
N LEU A 139 -4.93 2.28 0.50
CA LEU A 139 -5.00 0.95 1.12
C LEU A 139 -6.44 0.69 1.53
N ILE A 140 -7.00 -0.47 1.18
CA ILE A 140 -8.36 -0.89 1.55
C ILE A 140 -8.24 -2.24 2.22
N THR A 141 -8.88 -2.42 3.37
CA THR A 141 -8.94 -3.70 4.10
C THR A 141 -10.24 -4.41 3.73
N GLU A 142 -10.18 -5.69 3.36
CA GLU A 142 -11.35 -6.53 3.06
C GLU A 142 -11.91 -7.24 4.29
#